data_AF-D8RGB6-F1
#
_entry.id   AF-D8RGB6-F1
#
_cell.length_a   1.000
_cell.length_b   1.000
_cell.length_c   1.000
_cell.angle_alpha   90.00
_cell.angle_beta   90.00
_cell.angle_gamma   90.00
#
_symmetry.space_group_name_H-M   'P 1'
#
loop_
_entity.id
_entity.type
_entity.pdbx_description
1 polymer ?
#
loop_
_entity_poly.entity_id
_entity_poly.type
_entity_poly.pdbx_seq_one_letter_code
_entity_poly.pdbx_strand_id
1 'polypeptide(L)'
;MASSGRRNVNRMVPDRRSKKKQPIFQYWGKVYKYQDEQNGKLEYVAVPGDIPCVGYGVSKCAAIENVRGKIELMVKEYKMHLKFPPIPSPPQKMDDLLHETEDGVQNEGHILEQELFCVDIKI
;
A
#
# COMPACT_ATOMS: atom_id res chain seq x y z
N MET A 1 -17.63 -68.98 6.06
CA MET A 1 -17.53 -68.20 4.81
C MET A 1 -18.32 -66.91 4.97
N ALA A 2 -17.72 -65.78 4.55
CA ALA A 2 -18.21 -64.39 4.50
C ALA A 2 -18.47 -63.65 5.83
N SER A 3 -18.14 -62.36 6.01
CA SER A 3 -17.06 -61.51 5.51
C SER A 3 -17.02 -60.32 6.48
N SER A 4 -15.89 -60.08 7.14
CA SER A 4 -15.75 -59.06 8.19
C SER A 4 -15.74 -57.67 7.55
N GLY A 5 -16.85 -56.94 7.68
CA GLY A 5 -16.99 -55.56 7.20
C GLY A 5 -16.17 -54.59 8.06
N ARG A 6 -14.86 -54.53 7.87
CA ARG A 6 -14.02 -53.40 8.32
C ARG A 6 -13.78 -52.46 7.14
N ARG A 7 -14.72 -51.54 6.89
CA ARG A 7 -14.41 -50.37 6.06
C ARG A 7 -13.52 -49.45 6.88
N ASN A 8 -12.23 -49.51 6.59
CA ASN A 8 -11.26 -48.53 7.01
C ASN A 8 -11.61 -47.20 6.31
N VAL A 9 -12.54 -46.44 6.88
CA VAL A 9 -12.74 -45.05 6.50
C VAL A 9 -11.52 -44.30 7.01
N ASN A 10 -10.55 -44.12 6.12
CA ASN A 10 -9.64 -42.99 6.19
C ASN A 10 -10.52 -41.73 6.28
N ARG A 11 -10.87 -41.34 7.50
CA ARG A 11 -11.38 -40.00 7.77
C ARG A 11 -10.17 -39.11 7.57
N MET A 12 -9.96 -38.72 6.31
CA MET A 12 -9.11 -37.60 5.96
C MET A 12 -9.75 -36.42 6.67
N VAL A 13 -9.29 -36.16 7.90
CA VAL A 13 -9.53 -34.89 8.56
C VAL A 13 -8.83 -33.89 7.63
N PRO A 14 -9.57 -33.01 6.93
CA PRO A 14 -8.90 -31.98 6.16
C PRO A 14 -8.04 -31.23 7.16
N ASP A 15 -6.74 -31.21 6.89
CA ASP A 15 -5.75 -30.53 7.70
C ASP A 15 -6.18 -29.06 7.76
N ARG A 16 -6.84 -28.68 8.87
CA ARG A 16 -7.28 -27.31 9.16
C ARG A 16 -6.09 -26.46 9.60
N ARG A 17 -4.89 -26.71 9.08
CA ARG A 17 -3.94 -25.63 8.80
C ARG A 17 -4.55 -24.75 7.70
N SER A 18 -5.61 -24.02 8.05
CA SER A 18 -5.82 -22.70 7.48
C SER A 18 -4.48 -21.99 7.66
N LYS A 19 -3.71 -21.90 6.57
CA LYS A 19 -2.66 -20.89 6.46
C LYS A 19 -3.38 -19.59 6.74
N LYS A 20 -3.28 -19.12 7.99
CA LYS A 20 -3.92 -17.89 8.45
C LYS A 20 -3.35 -16.82 7.54
N LYS A 21 -4.11 -16.40 6.52
CA LYS A 21 -3.66 -15.38 5.57
C LYS A 21 -3.37 -14.16 6.43
N GLN A 22 -2.13 -13.69 6.42
CA GLN A 22 -1.80 -12.44 7.09
C GLN A 22 -2.72 -11.35 6.54
N PRO A 23 -3.25 -10.46 7.40
CA PRO A 23 -4.04 -9.35 6.93
C PRO A 23 -3.17 -8.49 5.99
N ILE A 24 -3.72 -8.20 4.81
CA ILE A 24 -3.13 -7.30 3.83
C ILE A 24 -3.89 -5.99 3.94
N PHE A 25 -3.16 -4.90 4.18
CA PHE A 25 -3.71 -3.55 4.21
C PHE A 25 -3.35 -2.86 2.91
N GLN A 26 -4.32 -2.23 2.27
CA GLN A 26 -4.12 -1.53 1.01
C GLN A 26 -4.16 -0.03 1.27
N TYR A 27 -3.13 0.68 0.83
CA TYR A 27 -3.07 2.14 0.91
C TYR A 27 -3.04 2.72 -0.50
N TRP A 28 -3.86 3.74 -0.70
CA TRP A 28 -4.00 4.41 -1.99
C TRP A 28 -3.31 5.77 -1.96
N GLY A 29 -2.86 6.21 -3.12
CA GLY A 29 -2.22 7.52 -3.27
C GLY A 29 -2.16 7.97 -4.71
N LYS A 30 -1.58 9.16 -4.91
CA LYS A 30 -1.26 9.70 -6.23
C LYS A 30 0.25 9.77 -6.41
N VAL A 31 0.71 9.41 -7.60
CA VAL A 31 2.07 9.64 -8.03
C VAL A 31 2.08 10.73 -9.08
N TYR A 32 2.98 11.68 -8.89
CA TYR A 32 3.21 12.84 -9.73
C TYR A 32 4.53 12.67 -10.42
N LYS A 33 4.55 12.93 -11.73
CA LYS A 33 5.78 13.16 -12.48
C LYS A 33 5.93 14.67 -12.63
N TYR A 34 7.00 15.23 -12.08
CA TYR A 34 7.30 16.65 -12.23
C TYR A 34 8.68 16.83 -12.86
N GLN A 35 8.85 17.94 -13.55
CA GLN A 35 10.14 18.39 -14.04
C GLN A 35 10.57 19.60 -13.21
N ASP A 36 11.69 19.46 -12.52
CA ASP A 36 12.35 20.53 -11.77
C ASP A 36 12.83 21.61 -12.75
N GLU A 37 12.45 22.87 -12.51
CA GLU A 37 12.79 24.00 -13.39
C GLU A 37 14.26 24.43 -13.28
N GLN A 38 14.88 24.26 -12.11
CA GLN A 38 16.27 24.66 -11.86
C GLN A 38 17.26 23.68 -12.50
N ASN A 39 16.93 22.39 -12.46
CA ASN A 39 17.83 21.33 -12.92
C ASN A 39 17.40 20.65 -14.22
N GLY A 40 16.17 20.93 -14.69
CA GLY A 40 15.55 20.24 -15.83
C GLY A 40 15.30 18.75 -15.58
N LYS A 41 15.52 18.27 -14.35
CA LYS A 41 15.48 16.86 -13.99
C LYS A 41 14.06 16.39 -13.80
N LEU A 42 13.81 15.19 -14.30
CA LEU A 42 12.54 14.49 -14.18
C LEU A 42 12.52 13.67 -12.90
N GLU A 43 11.55 13.94 -12.03
CA GLU A 43 11.42 13.28 -10.73
C GLU A 43 9.97 12.83 -10.48
N TYR A 44 9.83 11.82 -9.64
CA TYR A 44 8.55 11.24 -9.26
C TYR A 44 8.31 11.43 -7.77
N VAL A 45 7.11 11.90 -7.42
CA VAL A 45 6.64 12.01 -6.05
C VAL A 45 5.42 11.13 -5.86
N ALA A 46 5.45 10.20 -4.92
CA ALA A 46 4.31 9.42 -4.50
C ALA A 46 3.79 9.94 -3.17
N VAL A 47 2.49 10.26 -3.12
CA VAL A 47 1.79 10.78 -1.95
C VAL A 47 0.59 9.85 -1.65
N PRO A 48 0.66 9.02 -0.59
CA PRO A 48 -0.53 8.33 -0.07
C PRO A 48 -1.53 9.35 0.47
N GLY A 49 -2.83 9.11 0.24
CA GLY A 49 -3.87 10.08 0.64
C GLY A 49 -4.10 10.12 2.15
N ASP A 50 -3.95 8.98 2.82
CA ASP A 50 -4.38 8.83 4.21
C ASP A 50 -3.24 8.86 5.23
N ILE A 51 -2.01 8.93 4.73
CA ILE A 51 -0.80 8.90 5.55
C ILE A 51 0.01 10.14 5.21
N PRO A 52 0.40 10.96 6.20
CA PRO A 52 1.21 12.15 5.98
C PRO A 52 2.67 11.76 5.71
N CYS A 53 2.93 11.07 4.61
CA CYS A 53 4.27 10.76 4.14
C CYS A 53 4.37 10.99 2.64
N VAL A 54 5.60 11.20 2.16
CA VAL A 54 5.89 11.43 0.75
C VAL A 54 7.10 10.61 0.36
N GLY A 55 7.06 9.94 -0.79
CA GLY A 55 8.20 9.23 -1.35
C GLY A 55 8.67 9.89 -2.63
N TYR A 56 9.96 10.18 -2.73
CA TYR A 56 10.58 10.73 -3.93
C TYR A 56 11.36 9.63 -4.64
N GLY A 57 11.51 9.73 -5.96
CA GLY A 57 12.33 8.81 -6.71
C GLY A 57 12.61 9.26 -8.14
N VAL A 58 13.68 8.73 -8.71
CA VAL A 58 14.02 8.91 -10.13
C VAL A 58 13.07 8.17 -11.07
N SER A 59 12.21 7.29 -10.52
CA SER A 59 11.18 6.57 -11.25
C SER A 59 9.92 6.41 -10.41
N LYS A 60 8.78 6.20 -11.07
CA LYS A 60 7.49 5.90 -10.44
C LYS A 60 7.61 4.77 -9.41
N CYS A 61 8.23 3.65 -9.78
CA CYS A 61 8.39 2.51 -8.89
C CYS A 61 9.26 2.84 -7.67
N ALA A 62 10.32 3.63 -7.84
CA ALA A 62 11.19 4.05 -6.73
C ALA A 62 10.45 4.95 -5.74
N ALA A 63 9.65 5.90 -6.23
CA ALA A 63 8.84 6.77 -5.39
C ALA A 63 7.81 5.96 -4.58
N ILE A 64 7.12 5.01 -5.22
CA ILE A 64 6.13 4.14 -4.58
C ILE A 64 6.78 3.19 -3.55
N GLU A 65 7.92 2.57 -3.86
CA GLU A 65 8.64 1.71 -2.91
C GLU A 65 9.16 2.50 -1.70
N ASN A 66 9.57 3.76 -1.89
CA ASN A 66 9.93 4.65 -0.78
C ASN A 66 8.72 4.97 0.12
N VAL A 67 7.54 5.23 -0.46
CA VAL A 67 6.29 5.37 0.31
C VAL A 67 5.99 4.08 1.07
N ARG A 68 6.05 2.93 0.39
CA ARG A 68 5.78 1.63 0.99
C ARG A 68 6.68 1.38 2.19
N GLY A 69 7.99 1.60 2.06
CA GLY A 69 8.94 1.44 3.16
C GLY A 69 8.62 2.34 4.35
N LYS A 70 8.23 3.60 4.11
CA LYS A 70 7.80 4.53 5.18
C LYS A 70 6.53 4.05 5.87
N ILE A 71 5.54 3.58 5.12
CA ILE A 71 4.29 3.03 5.69
C ILE A 71 4.60 1.77 6.51
N GLU A 72 5.41 0.85 6.00
CA GLU A 72 5.82 -0.35 6.73
C GLU A 72 6.54 -0.01 8.05
N LEU A 73 7.41 1.01 8.04
CA LEU A 73 8.11 1.48 9.23
C LEU A 73 7.14 2.08 10.25
N MET A 74 6.28 3.00 9.82
CA MET A 74 5.25 3.59 10.67
C MET A 74 4.36 2.53 11.30
N VAL A 75 3.88 1.57 10.50
CA VAL A 75 3.07 0.45 10.99
C VAL A 75 3.79 -0.39 12.06
N LYS A 76 5.11 -0.62 11.90
CA LYS A 76 5.92 -1.32 12.91
C LYS A 76 6.07 -0.51 14.20
N GLU A 77 6.28 0.80 14.11
CA GLU A 77 6.33 1.69 15.27
C GLU A 77 4.96 1.77 15.98
N TYR A 78 3.87 1.87 15.23
CA TYR A 78 2.51 1.91 15.80
C TYR A 78 2.09 0.61 16.49
N LYS A 79 2.56 -0.55 16.04
CA LYS A 79 2.37 -1.82 16.77
C LYS A 79 2.94 -1.75 18.20
N MET A 80 3.96 -0.94 18.43
CA MET A 80 4.52 -0.75 19.78
C MET A 80 3.68 0.19 20.66
N HIS A 81 2.82 1.03 20.06
CA HIS A 81 2.09 2.10 20.76
C HIS A 81 0.54 1.94 20.78
N LEU A 82 -0.01 0.83 20.27
CA LEU A 82 -1.44 0.43 20.40
C LEU A 82 -2.49 1.44 19.90
N LYS A 83 -2.14 2.34 18.98
CA LYS A 83 -3.11 3.23 18.30
C LYS A 83 -2.90 3.15 16.80
N PHE A 84 -3.66 2.28 16.14
CA PHE A 84 -3.73 2.29 14.68
C PHE A 84 -4.78 3.33 14.27
N PRO A 85 -4.46 4.32 13.41
CA PRO A 85 -5.51 5.07 12.74
C PRO A 85 -6.37 4.08 11.94
N PRO A 86 -7.70 4.28 11.84
CA PRO A 86 -8.56 3.37 11.10
C PRO A 86 -8.04 3.22 9.67
N ILE A 87 -7.94 1.98 9.19
CA ILE A 87 -7.57 1.72 7.78
C ILE A 87 -8.69 2.29 6.92
N PRO A 88 -8.39 3.25 6.04
CA PRO A 88 -9.39 3.89 5.22
C PRO A 88 -9.89 2.91 4.17
N SER A 89 -11.15 3.10 3.80
CA SER A 89 -11.72 2.38 2.67
C SER A 89 -11.04 2.85 1.38
N PRO A 90 -10.94 2.00 0.34
CA PRO A 90 -10.44 2.43 -0.96
C PRO A 90 -11.20 3.69 -1.40
N PRO A 91 -10.51 4.76 -1.82
CA PRO A 91 -11.15 5.95 -2.33
C PRO A 91 -12.00 5.56 -3.54
N GLN A 92 -13.25 6.02 -3.57
CA GLN A 92 -14.15 5.71 -4.68
C GLN A 92 -13.78 6.51 -5.95
N LYS A 93 -13.10 7.65 -5.79
CA LYS A 93 -12.67 8.53 -6.89
C LYS A 93 -11.27 9.12 -6.66
N MET A 94 -10.61 9.48 -7.77
CA MET A 94 -9.30 10.18 -7.76
C MET A 94 -9.33 11.47 -6.95
N ASP A 95 -10.45 12.19 -6.96
CA ASP A 95 -10.60 13.49 -6.31
C ASP A 95 -10.67 13.41 -4.78
N ASP A 96 -11.04 12.24 -4.23
CA ASP A 96 -11.21 12.03 -2.79
C ASP A 96 -9.87 11.92 -2.04
N LEU A 97 -8.76 11.71 -2.77
CA LEU A 97 -7.46 11.41 -2.17
C LEU A 97 -6.67 12.63 -1.71
N LEU A 98 -6.94 13.85 -2.22
CA LEU A 98 -6.12 15.03 -1.93
C LEU A 98 -6.94 16.33 -2.10
N HIS A 99 -7.11 17.10 -1.02
CA HIS A 99 -7.56 18.51 -1.07
C HIS A 99 -6.57 19.50 -0.45
N GLU A 100 -5.43 19.03 0.11
CA GLU A 100 -4.51 19.91 0.87
C GLU A 100 -3.03 19.83 0.43
N THR A 101 -2.66 18.96 -0.51
CA THR A 101 -1.25 18.74 -0.91
C THR A 101 -0.90 19.33 -2.28
N GLU A 102 -1.87 19.92 -2.99
CA GLU A 102 -1.61 20.64 -4.24
C GLU A 102 -0.74 21.88 -4.03
N ASP A 103 -0.84 22.57 -2.89
CA ASP A 103 -0.03 23.77 -2.59
C ASP A 103 1.47 23.46 -2.35
N GLY A 104 1.83 22.23 -1.96
CA GLY A 104 3.21 21.86 -1.64
C GLY A 104 4.06 21.44 -2.84
N VAL A 105 3.43 20.93 -3.92
CA VAL A 105 4.12 20.44 -5.12
C VAL A 105 4.12 21.48 -6.25
N GLN A 106 3.24 22.50 -6.19
CA GLN A 106 3.13 23.55 -7.21
C GLN A 106 4.19 24.66 -7.13
N ASN A 107 5.00 24.73 -6.07
CA ASN A 107 5.87 25.89 -5.86
C ASN A 107 7.20 25.87 -6.64
N GLU A 108 7.65 24.76 -7.24
CA GLU A 108 8.98 24.71 -7.91
C GLU A 108 9.08 23.80 -9.17
N GLY A 109 7.97 23.19 -9.64
CA GLY A 109 8.04 22.25 -10.76
C GLY A 109 6.75 22.14 -11.58
N HIS A 110 6.90 21.86 -12.87
CA HIS A 110 5.77 21.60 -13.77
C HIS A 110 5.32 20.14 -13.63
N ILE A 111 4.05 19.92 -13.26
CA ILE A 111 3.47 18.57 -13.23
C ILE A 111 3.18 18.11 -14.66
N LEU A 112 3.85 17.04 -15.08
CA LEU A 112 3.74 16.46 -16.42
C LEU A 112 2.71 15.33 -16.48
N GLU A 113 2.59 14.54 -15.42
CA GLU A 113 1.75 13.34 -15.38
C GLU A 113 1.28 13.06 -13.96
N GLN A 114 0.06 12.52 -13.83
CA GLN A 114 -0.51 12.08 -12.56
C GLN A 114 -1.15 10.71 -12.72
N GLU A 115 -0.94 9.82 -11.74
CA GLU A 115 -1.54 8.49 -11.74
C GLU A 115 -1.90 8.06 -10.31
N LEU A 116 -2.92 7.21 -10.17
CA LEU A 116 -3.19 6.52 -8.91
C LEU A 116 -2.22 5.37 -8.69
N PHE A 117 -1.90 5.11 -7.42
CA PHE A 117 -1.23 3.89 -7.02
C PHE A 117 -1.90 3.27 -5.79
N CYS A 118 -1.69 1.97 -5.63
CA CYS A 118 -2.08 1.21 -4.45
C CYS A 118 -0.86 0.41 -3.96
N VAL A 119 -0.58 0.46 -2.66
CA VAL A 119 0.46 -0.35 -2.02
C VAL A 119 -0.15 -1.33 -1.04
N ASP A 120 0.25 -2.59 -1.18
CA ASP A 120 -0.13 -3.67 -0.28
C ASP A 120 0.89 -3.81 0.85
N ILE A 121 0.44 -3.64 2.09
CA ILE A 121 1.23 -3.77 3.31
C ILE A 121 0.82 -5.05 4.03
N LYS A 122 1.75 -6.00 4.13
CA LYS A 122 1.57 -7.24 4.88
C LYS A 122 2.07 -7.05 6.30
N ILE A 123 1.24 -7.41 7.29
CA ILE A 123 1.49 -7.20 8.72
C ILE A 123 1.68 -8.50 9.49
#